data_AF-A0A6M3LY69-F1
#
_entry.id   AF-A0A6M3LY69-F1
#
_cell.length_a   1.000
_cell.length_b   1.000
_cell.length_c   1.000
_cell.angle_alpha   90.00
_cell.angle_beta   90.00
_cell.angle_gamma   90.00
#
_symmetry.space_group_name_H-M   'P 1'
#
loop_
_entity.id
_entity.type
_entity.pdbx_description
1 polymer ?
#
loop_
_entity_poly.entity_id
_entity_poly.type
_entity_poly.pdbx_seq_one_letter_code
_entity_poly.pdbx_strand_id
1 'polypeptide(L)'
;MILITGNTCGKCEHLLARLKKENLLDRVVVHDYDDLKETIEGLEFLCRNELIERHLPVLVCGDEIVEHEATIVKKIKEANDEPQQTD
;
A
#
# COMPACT_ATOMS: atom_id res chain seq x y z
N MET A 1 -3.26 5.70 4.02
CA MET A 1 -2.17 4.85 3.49
C MET A 1 -2.67 4.20 2.21
N ILE A 2 -1.85 4.17 1.15
CA ILE A 2 -2.23 3.60 -0.15
C ILE A 2 -1.41 2.32 -0.37
N LEU A 3 -2.06 1.18 -0.56
CA LEU A 3 -1.41 -0.07 -0.90
C LEU A 3 -1.52 -0.31 -2.40
N ILE A 4 -0.39 -0.38 -3.09
CA ILE A 4 -0.33 -0.70 -4.51
C ILE A 4 -0.06 -2.20 -4.68
N THR A 5 -0.95 -2.86 -5.40
CA THR A 5 -0.90 -4.28 -5.71
C THR A 5 -0.84 -4.51 -7.22
N GLY A 6 -0.66 -5.76 -7.64
CA GLY A 6 -0.75 -6.14 -9.05
C GLY A 6 -1.57 -7.41 -9.21
N ASN A 7 -2.43 -7.47 -10.23
CA ASN A 7 -3.34 -8.58 -10.50
C ASN A 7 -2.64 -9.94 -10.77
N THR A 8 -1.36 -9.94 -11.13
CA THR A 8 -0.56 -11.17 -11.37
C THR A 8 0.49 -11.44 -10.27
N CYS A 9 0.41 -10.71 -9.16
CA CYS A 9 1.39 -10.75 -8.07
C CYS A 9 0.90 -11.67 -6.93
N GLY A 10 1.40 -12.90 -6.88
CA GLY A 10 1.06 -13.84 -5.79
C GLY A 10 1.43 -13.35 -4.38
N LYS A 11 2.45 -12.49 -4.26
CA LYS A 11 2.78 -11.81 -2.99
C LYS A 11 1.70 -10.82 -2.57
N CYS A 12 1.07 -10.16 -3.54
CA CYS A 12 0.01 -9.18 -3.33
C CYS A 12 -1.27 -9.90 -2.87
N GLU A 13 -1.63 -11.02 -3.52
CA GLU A 13 -2.74 -11.87 -3.08
C GLU A 13 -2.54 -12.36 -1.64
N HIS A 14 -1.34 -12.86 -1.30
CA HIS A 14 -1.03 -13.32 0.04
C HIS A 14 -1.11 -12.20 1.09
N LEU A 15 -0.55 -11.01 0.78
CA LEU A 15 -0.65 -9.84 1.65
C LEU A 15 -2.11 -9.40 1.85
N LEU A 16 -2.91 -9.32 0.79
CA LEU A 16 -4.33 -8.94 0.89
C LEU A 16 -5.13 -9.92 1.75
N ALA A 17 -4.92 -11.23 1.57
CA ALA A 17 -5.54 -12.26 2.39
C ALA A 17 -5.15 -12.13 3.87
N ARG A 18 -3.87 -11.82 4.14
CA ARG A 18 -3.37 -11.57 5.49
C ARG A 18 -3.99 -10.32 6.12
N LEU A 19 -3.99 -9.19 5.41
CA LEU A 19 -4.60 -7.94 5.88
C LEU A 19 -6.09 -8.11 6.18
N LYS A 20 -6.81 -8.87 5.35
CA LYS A 20 -8.21 -9.21 5.59
C LYS A 20 -8.39 -10.06 6.85
N LYS A 21 -7.56 -11.08 7.05
CA LYS A 21 -7.59 -11.94 8.24
C LYS A 21 -7.31 -11.16 9.53
N GLU A 22 -6.44 -10.16 9.45
CA GLU A 22 -6.04 -9.32 10.59
C GLU A 22 -6.91 -8.07 10.78
N ASN A 23 -8.00 -7.90 10.01
CA ASN A 23 -8.87 -6.70 10.00
C ASN A 23 -8.11 -5.37 9.76
N LEU A 24 -7.08 -5.43 8.92
CA LEU A 24 -6.25 -4.28 8.56
C LEU A 24 -6.57 -3.74 7.16
N LEU A 25 -7.35 -4.47 6.36
CA LEU A 25 -7.62 -4.09 4.97
C LEU A 25 -8.39 -2.77 4.85
N ASP A 26 -9.35 -2.52 5.75
CA ASP A 26 -10.12 -1.26 5.79
C ASP A 26 -9.27 -0.03 6.15
N ARG A 27 -8.00 -0.22 6.53
CA ARG A 27 -7.08 0.87 6.91
C ARG A 27 -6.22 1.35 5.75
N VAL A 28 -6.28 0.67 4.61
CA VAL A 28 -5.51 1.01 3.42
C VAL A 28 -6.44 1.17 2.24
N VAL A 29 -6.15 2.14 1.38
CA VAL A 29 -6.78 2.22 0.07
C VAL A 29 -5.96 1.36 -0.87
N VAL A 30 -6.57 0.30 -1.41
CA VAL A 30 -5.89 -0.61 -2.33
C VAL A 30 -6.09 -0.12 -3.76
N HIS A 31 -5.00 0.04 -4.49
CA HIS A 31 -5.01 0.32 -5.92
C HIS A 31 -4.23 -0.75 -6.67
N ASP A 32 -4.76 -1.19 -7.81
CA ASP A 32 -4.00 -2.00 -8.73
C ASP A 32 -3.05 -1.12 -9.55
N TYR A 33 -1.84 -1.61 -9.76
CA TYR A 33 -0.79 -0.90 -10.49
C TYR A 33 -1.13 -0.73 -11.97
N ASP A 34 -1.79 -1.70 -12.60
CA ASP A 34 -2.19 -1.60 -14.00
C ASP A 34 -3.34 -0.59 -14.15
N ASP A 35 -4.31 -0.57 -13.22
CA ASP A 35 -5.36 0.45 -13.20
C ASP A 35 -4.79 1.87 -13.06
N LEU A 36 -3.79 2.06 -12.19
CA LEU A 36 -3.13 3.36 -12.02
C LEU A 36 -2.42 3.81 -13.30
N LYS A 37 -1.85 2.90 -14.08
CA LYS A 37 -1.17 3.22 -15.34
C LYS A 37 -2.12 3.66 -16.46
N GLU A 38 -3.40 3.29 -16.39
CA GLU A 38 -4.38 3.65 -17.42
C GLU A 38 -4.85 5.10 -17.33
N THR A 39 -4.53 5.80 -16.22
CA THR A 39 -4.93 7.19 -15.98
C THR A 39 -3.74 8.12 -15.92
N ILE A 40 -3.92 9.38 -16.36
CA ILE A 40 -2.87 10.42 -16.25
C ILE A 40 -2.55 10.66 -14.77
N GLU A 41 -3.56 10.81 -13.92
CA GLU A 41 -3.39 11.06 -12.49
C GLU A 41 -2.66 9.90 -11.79
N GLY A 42 -2.99 8.66 -12.14
CA GLY A 42 -2.30 7.48 -11.61
C GLY A 42 -0.85 7.38 -12.09
N LEU A 43 -0.56 7.68 -13.35
CA LEU A 43 0.81 7.77 -13.86
C LEU A 43 1.62 8.88 -13.16
N GLU A 44 1.03 10.06 -12.95
CA GLU A 44 1.67 11.14 -12.19
C GLU A 44 1.97 10.71 -10.75
N PHE A 45 1.04 10.01 -10.11
CA PHE A 45 1.24 9.46 -8.77
C PHE A 45 2.37 8.43 -8.73
N LEU A 46 2.40 7.49 -9.69
CA LEU A 46 3.47 6.49 -9.80
C LEU A 46 4.84 7.14 -10.07
N CYS A 47 4.90 8.14 -10.94
CA CYS A 47 6.10 8.93 -11.22
C CYS A 47 6.60 9.66 -9.98
N ARG A 48 5.71 10.40 -9.31
CA ARG A 48 6.05 11.25 -8.15
C ARG A 48 6.63 10.43 -7.00
N ASN A 49 6.16 9.20 -6.84
CA ASN A 49 6.60 8.29 -5.80
C ASN A 49 7.68 7.30 -6.29
N GLU A 50 8.24 7.46 -7.50
CA GLU A 50 9.26 6.56 -8.05
C GLU A 50 8.86 5.06 -8.02
N LEU A 51 7.58 4.80 -8.31
CA LEU A 51 6.97 3.46 -8.27
C LEU A 51 6.96 2.74 -9.62
N ILE A 52 7.39 3.43 -10.67
CA ILE A 52 7.56 2.84 -11.99
C ILE A 52 8.67 1.78 -11.90
N GLU A 53 8.35 0.54 -12.29
CA GLU A 53 9.25 -0.62 -12.25
C GLU A 53 9.62 -1.15 -10.84
N ARG A 54 8.99 -0.65 -9.78
CA ARG A 54 9.16 -1.18 -8.42
C ARG A 54 8.53 -2.57 -8.25
N HIS A 55 9.07 -3.34 -7.31
CA HIS A 55 8.53 -4.63 -6.93
C HIS A 55 7.27 -4.47 -6.06
N LEU A 56 6.17 -5.08 -6.49
CA LEU A 56 4.91 -5.10 -5.73
C LEU A 56 4.89 -6.27 -4.71
N PRO A 57 4.11 -6.16 -3.61
CA PRO A 57 3.29 -5.01 -3.20
C PRO A 57 4.11 -3.89 -2.53
N VAL A 58 3.61 -2.66 -2.62
CA VAL A 58 4.22 -1.46 -2.00
C VAL A 58 3.16 -0.65 -1.26
N LEU A 59 3.48 -0.17 -0.06
CA LEU A 59 2.63 0.73 0.72
C LEU A 59 3.21 2.16 0.67
N VAL A 60 2.38 3.12 0.28
CA VAL A 60 2.69 4.56 0.29
C VAL A 60 2.01 5.21 1.50
N CYS A 61 2.82 5.80 2.37
CA CYS A 61 2.41 6.46 3.61
C CYS A 61 2.91 7.91 3.60
N GLY A 62 2.14 8.82 2.98
CA GLY A 62 2.63 10.18 2.75
C GLY A 62 3.79 10.15 1.76
N ASP A 63 4.96 10.65 2.17
CA ASP A 63 6.20 10.61 1.39
C ASP A 63 7.04 9.33 1.63
N GLU A 64 6.60 8.43 2.52
CA GLU A 64 7.30 7.19 2.83
C GLU A 64 6.81 6.02 1.98
N ILE A 65 7.75 5.28 1.41
CA ILE A 65 7.50 4.05 0.64
C ILE A 65 7.95 2.86 1.47
N VAL A 66 7.02 1.94 1.72
CA VAL A 66 7.26 0.74 2.53
C VAL A 66 7.10 -0.50 1.66
N GLU A 67 8.19 -1.25 1.57
CA GLU A 67 8.29 -2.50 0.82
C GLU A 67 8.32 -3.70 1.77
N HIS A 68 8.11 -4.90 1.23
CA HIS A 68 8.05 -6.18 1.94
C HIS A 68 6.82 -6.37 2.83
N GLU A 69 6.20 -7.56 2.72
CA GLU A 69 4.97 -7.91 3.43
C GLU A 69 5.05 -7.66 4.95
N ALA A 70 6.11 -8.13 5.61
CA ALA A 70 6.25 -8.01 7.05
C ALA A 70 6.31 -6.54 7.51
N THR A 71 7.05 -5.70 6.78
CA THR A 71 7.19 -4.28 7.09
C THR A 71 5.91 -3.51 6.80
N ILE A 72 5.23 -3.82 5.68
CA ILE A 72 3.93 -3.23 5.32
C ILE A 72 2.91 -3.52 6.42
N VAL A 73 2.78 -4.78 6.85
CA VAL A 73 1.86 -5.17 7.92
C VAL A 73 2.22 -4.47 9.24
N LYS A 74 3.51 -4.41 9.58
CA LYS A 74 3.99 -3.70 10.78
C LYS A 74 3.60 -2.22 10.73
N LYS A 75 3.84 -1.54 9.61
CA LYS A 75 3.51 -0.12 9.44
C LYS A 75 2.02 0.16 9.57
N ILE A 76 1.16 -0.66 8.98
CA ILE A 76 -0.31 -0.52 9.07
C ILE A 76 -0.79 -0.73 10.52
N LYS A 77 -0.11 -1.59 11.29
CA LYS A 77 -0.39 -1.75 12.72
C LYS A 77 0.11 -0.57 13.55
N GLU A 78 1.30 -0.06 13.28
CA GLU A 78 1.90 1.07 14.02
C GLU A 78 1.10 2.36 13.83
N ALA A 79 0.58 2.62 12.63
CA ALA A 79 -0.30 3.76 12.36
C ALA A 79 -1.61 3.76 13.18
N ASN A 80 -1.91 2.67 13.89
CA ASN A 80 -3.08 2.52 14.74
C ASN A 80 -2.78 2.71 16.24
N ASP A 81 -1.50 2.79 16.62
CA ASP A 81 -1.06 2.99 18.00
C ASP A 81 -0.71 4.45 18.31
N GLU A 82 -0.80 5.37 17.34
CA GLU A 82 -0.73 6.82 17.64
C GLU A 82 -1.99 7.22 18.42
N PRO A 83 -1.88 7.59 19.71
CA PRO A 83 -3.01 8.17 20.42
C PRO A 83 -3.31 9.52 19.78
N GLN A 84 -4.58 9.75 19.41
CA GLN A 84 -5.08 11.10 19.15
C GLN A 84 -4.83 11.92 20.42
N GLN A 85 -3.74 12.68 20.47
CA GLN A 85 -3.50 13.65 21.52
C GLN A 85 -4.54 14.76 21.34
N THR A 86 -5.62 14.68 22.13
CA THR A 86 -6.53 15.79 22.41
C THR A 86 -5.78 16.85 23.19
N ASP A 87 -5.64 18.04 22.61
CA ASP A 87 -5.46 19.32 23.31
C ASP A 87 -6.80 20.06 23.33
#